data_AF-A0A9P7AK42-F1
#
_entry.id   AF-A0A9P7AK42-F1
#
_cell.length_a   1.000
_cell.length_b   1.000
_cell.length_c   1.000
_cell.angle_alpha   90.00
_cell.angle_beta   90.00
_cell.angle_gamma   90.00
#
_symmetry.space_group_name_H-M   'P 1'
#
loop_
_entity.id
_entity.type
_entity.pdbx_description
1 polymer ?
#
loop_
_entity_poly.entity_id
_entity_poly.type
_entity_poly.pdbx_seq_one_letter_code
_entity_poly.pdbx_strand_id
1 'polypeptide(L)'
;MTASAESYFSSDSLKEAEQVPPDAPEQTPDYLAMLTHPNTPPHRLNLKIGAVCAIQRNLSVEKGLVVRNARVCIAGLRRQFIEVQIPETEERHCLPRISFTFNPPGSSWTVNRKQFPLRAAYPTTFNGSQGLTSQKAVLDLRTDSFAHG
;
A
#
# COMPACT_ATOMS: atom_id res chain seq x y z
N MET A 1 9.32 17.51 -18.31
CA MET A 1 9.77 16.15 -17.94
C MET A 1 8.55 15.33 -17.55
N THR A 2 8.16 14.39 -18.40
CA THR A 2 6.99 13.52 -18.18
C THR A 2 7.27 12.60 -16.99
N ALA A 3 6.67 12.89 -15.84
CA ALA A 3 6.75 12.00 -14.68
C ALA A 3 5.99 10.69 -15.01
N SER A 4 6.74 9.65 -15.38
CA SER A 4 6.22 8.30 -15.62
C SER A 4 5.77 7.67 -14.30
N ALA A 5 4.58 7.09 -14.28
CA ALA A 5 4.13 6.25 -13.17
C ALA A 5 4.76 4.86 -13.28
N GLU A 6 5.17 4.26 -12.16
CA GLU A 6 5.72 2.90 -12.10
C GLU A 6 4.79 2.02 -11.26
N SER A 7 4.63 0.77 -11.67
CA SER A 7 3.81 -0.23 -10.97
C SER A 7 4.70 -1.26 -10.29
N TYR A 8 4.47 -1.50 -9.00
CA TYR A 8 5.18 -2.52 -8.23
C TYR A 8 4.20 -3.59 -7.77
N PHE A 9 4.48 -4.83 -8.16
CA PHE A 9 3.70 -6.00 -7.76
C PHE A 9 4.31 -6.63 -6.50
N SER A 10 3.43 -7.05 -5.59
CA SER A 10 3.83 -7.79 -4.40
C SER A 10 4.17 -9.23 -4.75
N SER A 11 4.92 -9.86 -3.85
CA SER A 11 5.13 -11.31 -3.88
C SER A 11 4.36 -11.88 -2.70
N ASP A 12 3.32 -12.64 -3.00
CA ASP A 12 2.40 -13.19 -2.00
C ASP A 12 2.64 -14.70 -1.89
N SER A 13 2.74 -15.18 -0.65
CA SER A 13 2.88 -16.59 -0.33
C SER A 13 2.07 -16.90 0.91
N LEU A 14 1.84 -18.18 1.17
CA LEU A 14 1.29 -18.59 2.45
C LEU A 14 2.41 -18.70 3.45
N LYS A 15 2.13 -18.25 4.68
CA LYS A 15 3.00 -18.57 5.81
C LYS A 15 2.71 -20.03 6.14
N GLU A 16 3.76 -20.85 6.11
CA GLU A 16 3.71 -22.29 6.38
C GLU A 16 2.70 -22.60 7.49
N ALA A 17 1.59 -23.22 7.12
CA ALA A 17 0.83 -24.05 8.04
C ALA A 17 1.33 -25.46 7.75
N GLU A 18 1.72 -26.24 8.77
CA GLU A 18 2.18 -27.62 8.59
C GLU A 18 1.18 -28.52 7.82
N GLN A 19 -0.03 -28.03 7.57
CA GLN A 19 -1.06 -28.63 6.71
C GLN A 19 -1.75 -27.53 5.89
N VAL A 20 -1.80 -27.68 4.57
CA VAL A 20 -2.67 -26.85 3.71
C VAL A 20 -4.12 -27.07 4.14
N PRO A 21 -4.85 -26.04 4.60
CA PRO A 21 -6.23 -26.22 5.04
C PRO A 21 -7.10 -26.74 3.89
N PRO A 22 -8.02 -27.69 4.12
CA PRO A 22 -8.86 -28.27 3.07
C PRO A 22 -9.79 -27.24 2.41
N ASP A 23 -10.06 -26.14 3.09
CA ASP A 23 -10.89 -24.99 2.68
C ASP A 23 -10.07 -23.87 2.00
N ALA A 24 -8.78 -24.10 1.75
CA ALA A 24 -8.03 -23.24 0.87
C ALA A 24 -8.53 -23.41 -0.59
N PRO A 25 -9.09 -22.37 -1.24
CA PRO A 25 -9.33 -22.44 -2.68
C PRO A 25 -8.00 -22.74 -3.37
N GLU A 26 -8.03 -23.37 -4.55
CA GLU A 26 -6.82 -23.67 -5.35
C GLU A 26 -5.82 -22.53 -5.16
N GLN A 27 -4.72 -22.82 -4.45
CA GLN A 27 -3.83 -21.82 -3.88
C GLN A 27 -2.95 -21.24 -4.99
N THR A 28 -3.63 -20.60 -5.92
CA THR A 28 -3.06 -19.97 -7.09
C THR A 28 -2.53 -18.61 -6.66
N PRO A 29 -1.34 -18.23 -7.15
CA PRO A 29 -0.79 -16.89 -6.93
C PRO A 29 -1.80 -15.77 -7.26
N ASP A 30 -2.68 -16.00 -8.23
CA ASP A 30 -3.73 -15.06 -8.65
C ASP A 30 -4.77 -14.82 -7.55
N TYR A 31 -5.23 -15.86 -6.87
CA TYR A 31 -6.14 -15.69 -5.74
C TYR A 31 -5.50 -14.88 -4.60
N LEU A 32 -4.24 -15.19 -4.25
CA LEU A 32 -3.51 -14.46 -3.21
C LEU A 32 -3.33 -12.98 -3.56
N ALA A 33 -3.05 -12.68 -4.84
CA ALA A 33 -2.91 -11.33 -5.36
C ALA A 33 -4.21 -10.50 -5.26
N MET A 34 -5.38 -11.14 -5.34
CA MET A 34 -6.69 -10.47 -5.22
C MET A 34 -7.04 -10.09 -3.77
N LEU A 35 -6.41 -10.72 -2.78
CA LEU A 35 -6.73 -10.46 -1.37
C LEU A 35 -6.25 -9.06 -0.94
N THR A 36 -7.15 -8.32 -0.29
CA THR A 36 -6.84 -7.00 0.27
C THR A 36 -7.08 -6.99 1.77
N HIS A 37 -6.16 -6.38 2.53
CA HIS A 37 -6.31 -6.21 3.97
C HIS A 37 -5.94 -4.76 4.37
N PRO A 38 -6.69 -4.08 5.27
CA PRO A 38 -6.50 -2.66 5.56
C PRO A 38 -5.08 -2.27 6.02
N ASN A 39 -4.42 -3.19 6.70
CA ASN A 39 -3.09 -3.00 7.30
C ASN A 39 -1.93 -3.49 6.43
N THR A 40 -2.19 -3.78 5.15
CA THR A 40 -1.20 -4.26 4.19
C THR A 40 -1.31 -3.46 2.88
N PRO A 41 -0.18 -3.24 2.18
CA PRO A 41 -0.21 -2.57 0.90
C PRO A 41 -0.96 -3.44 -0.13
N PRO A 42 -1.55 -2.81 -1.16
CA PRO A 42 -2.19 -3.55 -2.25
C PRO A 42 -1.15 -4.39 -3.00
N HIS A 43 -1.62 -5.47 -3.64
CA HIS A 43 -0.77 -6.29 -4.50
C HIS A 43 -0.12 -5.45 -5.59
N ARG A 44 -0.91 -4.64 -6.31
CA ARG A 44 -0.42 -3.66 -7.27
C ARG A 44 -0.31 -2.28 -6.62
N LEU A 45 0.91 -1.79 -6.48
CA LEU A 45 1.21 -0.46 -5.96
C LEU A 45 1.67 0.46 -7.11
N ASN A 46 0.84 1.44 -7.47
CA ASN A 46 1.16 2.43 -8.50
C ASN A 46 1.74 3.68 -7.84
N LEU A 47 2.95 4.08 -8.25
CA LEU A 47 3.65 5.24 -7.69
C LEU A 47 4.11 6.18 -8.78
N LYS A 48 4.27 7.44 -8.41
CA LYS A 48 4.77 8.50 -9.28
C LYS A 48 5.66 9.43 -8.48
N ILE A 49 6.77 9.87 -9.06
CA ILE A 49 7.63 10.89 -8.45
C ILE A 49 6.79 12.16 -8.16
N GLY A 50 6.94 12.70 -6.95
CA GLY A 50 6.17 13.82 -6.44
C GLY A 50 4.82 13.46 -5.81
N ALA A 51 4.39 12.19 -5.85
CA ALA A 51 3.15 11.77 -5.20
C ALA A 51 3.32 11.71 -3.67
N VAL A 52 2.27 12.07 -2.93
CA VAL A 52 2.22 11.92 -1.47
C VAL A 52 1.66 10.55 -1.12
N CYS A 53 2.41 9.80 -0.33
CA CYS A 53 2.06 8.47 0.17
C CYS A 53 2.10 8.42 1.69
N ALA A 54 1.40 7.46 2.28
CA ALA A 54 1.41 7.18 3.70
C ALA A 54 2.22 5.91 3.99
N ILE A 55 3.06 5.94 5.03
CA ILE A 55 3.83 4.78 5.47
C ILE A 55 2.95 3.82 6.28
N GLN A 56 2.98 2.52 5.94
CA GLN A 56 2.12 1.49 6.56
C GLN A 56 2.75 0.69 7.70
N ARG A 57 4.06 0.82 7.93
CA ARG A 57 4.79 0.16 9.02
C ARG A 57 5.86 1.08 9.57
N ASN A 58 6.07 1.00 10.87
CA ASN A 58 7.20 1.66 11.51
C ASN A 58 8.48 0.94 11.02
N LEU A 59 9.38 1.70 10.41
CA LEU A 59 10.61 1.14 9.84
C LEU A 59 11.82 1.36 10.74
N SER A 60 11.88 2.50 11.43
CA SER A 60 12.93 2.78 12.41
C SER A 60 12.51 3.96 13.26
N VAL A 61 12.63 3.82 14.58
CA VAL A 61 12.39 4.90 15.55
C VAL A 61 13.44 6.00 15.39
N GLU A 62 14.69 5.61 15.15
CA GLU A 62 15.86 6.49 15.09
C GLU A 62 15.87 7.40 13.86
N LYS A 63 15.20 7.01 12.78
CA LYS A 63 15.16 7.74 11.51
C LYS A 63 13.89 8.59 11.32
N GLY A 64 13.10 8.82 12.38
CA GLY A 64 11.83 9.56 12.27
C GLY A 64 10.70 8.85 11.49
N LEU A 65 10.96 7.66 10.93
CA LEU A 65 10.00 6.82 10.19
C LEU A 65 9.09 5.99 11.11
N VAL A 66 8.71 6.57 12.25
CA VAL A 66 8.09 5.90 13.40
C VAL A 66 6.57 6.09 13.44
N VAL A 67 6.05 7.05 12.68
CA VAL A 67 4.62 7.36 12.73
C VAL A 67 3.92 6.52 11.69
N ARG A 68 3.09 5.57 12.15
CA ARG A 68 2.12 4.90 11.29
C ARG A 68 1.27 5.98 10.61
N ASN A 69 1.21 5.96 9.27
CA ASN A 69 0.60 6.98 8.42
C ASN A 69 1.40 8.29 8.27
N ALA A 70 2.72 8.31 8.56
CA ALA A 70 3.57 9.42 8.16
C ALA A 70 3.41 9.70 6.65
N ARG A 71 3.21 10.98 6.30
CA ARG A 71 3.09 11.41 4.91
C ARG A 71 4.48 11.66 4.36
N VAL A 72 4.77 11.03 3.22
CA VAL A 72 6.05 11.19 2.53
C VAL A 72 5.82 11.44 1.04
N CYS A 73 6.69 12.24 0.44
CA CYS A 73 6.70 12.49 -0.99
C CYS A 73 7.63 11.49 -1.68
N ILE A 74 7.23 10.93 -2.82
CA ILE A 74 8.10 10.08 -3.62
C ILE A 74 9.18 10.95 -4.29
N ALA A 75 10.44 10.77 -3.90
CA ALA A 75 11.59 11.47 -4.47
C ALA A 75 12.21 10.68 -5.63
N GLY A 76 12.17 9.35 -5.58
CA GLY A 76 12.80 8.49 -6.57
C GLY A 76 12.21 7.09 -6.57
N LEU A 77 12.11 6.52 -7.78
CA LEU A 77 11.59 5.18 -8.01
C LEU A 77 12.73 4.28 -8.50
N ARG A 78 13.00 3.19 -7.76
CA ARG A 78 13.99 2.16 -8.11
C ARG A 78 13.37 0.78 -7.94
N ARG A 79 14.01 -0.22 -8.55
CA ARG A 79 13.55 -1.62 -8.45
C ARG A 79 13.63 -2.20 -7.03
N GLN A 80 14.70 -1.86 -6.29
CA GLN A 80 15.01 -2.46 -4.99
C GLN A 80 14.50 -1.65 -3.80
N PHE A 81 14.41 -0.32 -3.95
CA PHE A 81 13.97 0.61 -2.91
C PHE A 81 13.25 1.80 -3.53
N ILE A 82 12.48 2.51 -2.71
CA ILE A 82 11.86 3.78 -3.09
C ILE A 82 12.48 4.88 -2.25
N GLU A 83 12.92 5.94 -2.90
CA GLU A 83 13.40 7.14 -2.22
C GLU A 83 12.18 8.00 -1.88
N VAL A 84 12.02 8.30 -0.60
CA VAL A 84 10.97 9.18 -0.11
C VAL A 84 11.56 10.36 0.65
N GLN A 85 10.84 11.47 0.64
CA GLN A 85 11.20 12.68 1.37
C GLN A 85 10.10 13.02 2.38
N ILE A 86 10.48 13.33 3.61
CA ILE A 86 9.57 13.86 4.63
C ILE A 86 9.33 15.34 4.30
N PRO A 87 8.08 15.80 4.10
CA PRO A 87 7.79 17.18 3.74
C PRO A 87 8.25 18.20 4.78
N GLU A 88 8.16 17.87 6.06
CA GLU A 88 8.44 18.80 7.17
C GLU A 88 9.93 18.99 7.43
N THR A 89 10.75 17.94 7.26
CA THR A 89 12.19 17.97 7.55
C THR A 89 13.07 17.98 6.30
N GLU A 90 12.47 17.80 5.13
CA GLU A 90 13.15 17.54 3.85
C GLU A 90 14.11 16.32 3.87
N GLU A 91 14.06 15.51 4.92
CA GLU A 91 14.91 14.34 5.07
C GLU A 91 14.53 13.24 4.09
N ARG A 92 15.53 12.61 3.47
CA ARG A 92 15.35 11.55 2.49
C ARG A 92 15.66 10.19 3.09
N HIS A 93 14.78 9.23 2.79
CA HIS A 93 14.93 7.85 3.22
C HIS A 93 14.71 6.86 2.07
N CYS A 94 15.37 5.72 2.16
CA CYS A 94 15.15 4.60 1.25
C CYS A 94 14.22 3.58 1.91
N LEU A 95 13.09 3.29 1.28
CA LEU A 95 12.13 2.29 1.73
C LEU A 95 12.35 0.99 0.95
N PRO A 96 12.83 -0.09 1.58
CA PRO A 96 12.89 -1.41 0.95
C PRO A 96 11.52 -2.08 0.95
N ARG A 97 11.38 -3.16 0.18
CA ARG A 97 10.24 -4.08 0.32
C ARG A 97 10.33 -4.82 1.66
N ILE A 98 9.23 -4.88 2.39
CA ILE A 98 9.12 -5.64 3.65
C ILE A 98 7.97 -6.64 3.57
N SER A 99 7.96 -7.62 4.48
CA SER A 99 6.89 -8.61 4.58
C SER A 99 5.76 -8.13 5.48
N PHE A 100 4.54 -8.36 5.01
CA PHE A 100 3.29 -8.11 5.72
C PHE A 100 2.57 -9.44 5.91
N THR A 101 2.09 -9.71 7.11
CA THR A 101 1.24 -10.89 7.37
C THR A 101 -0.19 -10.47 7.65
N PHE A 102 -1.15 -11.18 7.06
CA PHE A 102 -2.57 -10.99 7.33
C PHE A 102 -3.36 -12.28 7.15
N ASN A 103 -4.49 -12.38 7.84
CA ASN A 103 -5.42 -13.49 7.71
C ASN A 103 -6.62 -13.00 6.89
N PRO A 104 -6.94 -13.65 5.77
CA PRO A 104 -8.16 -13.34 5.03
C PRO A 104 -9.42 -13.57 5.88
N PRO A 105 -10.50 -12.80 5.66
CA PRO A 105 -11.75 -12.98 6.39
C PRO A 105 -12.27 -14.43 6.25
N GLY A 106 -12.64 -15.05 7.37
CA GLY A 106 -13.18 -16.41 7.37
C GLY A 106 -12.15 -17.52 7.10
N SER A 107 -10.86 -17.21 7.12
CA SER A 107 -9.80 -18.20 6.90
C SER A 107 -8.95 -18.46 8.14
N SER A 108 -8.48 -19.70 8.26
CA SER A 108 -7.54 -20.16 9.31
C SER A 108 -6.07 -20.01 8.92
N TRP A 109 -5.79 -19.57 7.69
CA TRP A 109 -4.45 -19.45 7.13
C TRP A 109 -3.96 -18.01 7.05
N THR A 110 -2.64 -17.85 6.95
CA THR A 110 -1.97 -16.54 6.93
C THR A 110 -1.26 -16.33 5.59
N VAL A 111 -1.48 -15.16 5.00
CA VAL A 111 -0.75 -14.68 3.82
C VAL A 111 0.46 -13.88 4.27
N ASN A 112 1.61 -14.13 3.65
CA ASN A 112 2.79 -13.28 3.66
C ASN A 112 2.86 -12.52 2.34
N ARG A 113 2.70 -11.19 2.40
CA ARG A 113 2.81 -10.26 1.27
C ARG A 113 4.09 -9.46 1.38
N LYS A 114 5.01 -9.62 0.44
CA LYS A 114 6.24 -8.82 0.35
C LYS A 114 6.03 -7.63 -0.59
N GLN A 115 6.07 -6.42 -0.06
CA GLN A 115 5.79 -5.18 -0.80
C GLN A 115 6.41 -3.96 -0.11
N PHE A 116 6.50 -2.83 -0.82
CA PHE A 116 6.90 -1.56 -0.20
C PHE A 116 5.89 -1.11 0.86
N PRO A 117 6.35 -0.56 2.00
CA PRO A 117 5.50 -0.15 3.10
C PRO A 117 4.79 1.18 2.86
N LEU A 118 4.24 1.35 1.67
CA LEU A 118 3.57 2.55 1.20
C LEU A 118 2.14 2.23 0.81
N ARG A 119 1.24 3.15 1.14
CA ARG A 119 -0.09 3.25 0.56
C ARG A 119 -0.19 4.63 -0.06
N ALA A 120 -0.81 4.74 -1.24
CA ALA A 120 -1.19 6.06 -1.74
C ALA A 120 -2.03 6.76 -0.64
N ALA A 121 -1.67 8.00 -0.28
CA ALA A 121 -2.38 8.74 0.77
C ALA A 121 -3.83 9.10 0.36
N TYR A 122 -4.21 8.80 -0.88
CA TYR A 122 -5.54 8.91 -1.43
C TYR A 122 -6.16 7.51 -1.57
N PRO A 123 -7.22 7.19 -0.81
CA PRO A 123 -8.12 6.11 -1.17
C PRO A 123 -9.28 6.65 -2.02
N THR A 124 -9.44 6.08 -3.20
CA THR A 124 -10.68 5.45 -3.68
C THR A 124 -11.99 5.69 -2.90
N THR A 125 -13.04 6.07 -3.64
CA THR A 125 -14.51 6.11 -3.35
C THR A 125 -15.00 6.80 -2.07
N PHE A 126 -15.48 8.04 -2.23
CA PHE A 126 -16.50 8.83 -1.48
C PHE A 126 -16.49 8.87 0.07
N ASN A 127 -16.31 7.77 0.79
CA ASN A 127 -16.66 7.68 2.23
C ASN A 127 -15.55 8.05 3.23
N GLY A 128 -14.54 8.82 2.83
CA GLY A 128 -13.41 9.18 3.71
C GLY A 128 -13.05 10.66 3.78
N SER A 129 -13.78 11.54 3.08
CA SER A 129 -13.41 12.96 2.95
C SER A 129 -14.05 13.89 3.97
N GLN A 130 -14.83 13.40 4.95
CA GLN A 130 -15.27 14.26 6.05
C GLN A 130 -14.11 14.50 7.03
N GLY A 131 -13.47 15.67 6.89
CA GLY A 131 -12.53 16.21 7.87
C GLY A 131 -11.05 16.24 7.47
N LEU A 132 -10.70 15.89 6.23
CA LEU A 132 -9.30 15.94 5.77
C LEU A 132 -9.08 17.04 4.73
N THR A 133 -8.38 18.10 5.13
CA THR A 133 -7.95 19.19 4.26
C THR A 133 -6.96 18.66 3.21
N SER A 134 -7.45 18.43 1.99
CA SER A 134 -6.63 18.16 0.81
C SER A 134 -6.63 19.40 -0.07
N GLN A 135 -5.47 20.05 -0.24
CA GLN A 135 -5.36 21.30 -1.02
C GLN A 135 -5.53 21.11 -2.54
N LYS A 136 -5.48 19.87 -3.05
CA LYS A 136 -5.90 19.52 -4.42
C LYS A 136 -6.53 18.14 -4.42
N ALA A 137 -7.80 18.06 -4.81
CA ALA A 137 -8.50 16.82 -5.14
C ALA A 137 -8.71 16.80 -6.66
N VAL A 138 -8.34 15.70 -7.31
CA VAL A 138 -8.76 15.41 -8.69
C VAL A 138 -9.83 14.34 -8.60
N LEU A 139 -11.03 14.70 -9.04
CA LEU A 139 -12.21 13.86 -9.06
C LEU A 139 -12.30 13.19 -10.44
N ASP A 140 -12.14 11.87 -10.50
CA ASP A 140 -12.28 11.07 -11.72
C ASP A 140 -13.65 10.38 -11.72
N LEU A 141 -14.65 11.01 -12.36
CA LEU A 141 -16.04 10.52 -12.46
C LEU A 141 -16.25 9.63 -13.70
N ARG A 142 -15.51 8.53 -13.82
CA ARG A 142 -15.70 7.56 -14.91
C ARG A 142 -16.69 6.43 -14.61
N THR A 143 -17.38 6.48 -13.48
CA THR A 143 -18.46 5.54 -13.14
C THR A 143 -19.61 6.28 -12.50
N ASP A 144 -20.82 6.08 -13.02
CA ASP A 144 -22.04 6.71 -12.51
C ASP A 144 -22.26 6.35 -11.03
N SER A 145 -22.38 7.40 -10.22
CA SER A 145 -22.74 7.30 -8.82
C SER A 145 -24.25 7.13 -8.70
N PHE A 146 -24.72 5.90 -8.50
CA PHE A 146 -26.06 5.70 -7.94
C PHE A 146 -25.97 5.75 -6.41
N ALA A 147 -26.42 6.87 -5.85
CA ALA A 147 -26.82 6.98 -4.45
C ALA A 147 -28.27 7.45 -4.43
N HIS A 148 -29.18 6.59 -3.96
CA HIS A 148 -30.50 7.03 -3.53
C HIS A 148 -30.45 7.34 -2.04
N GLY A 149 -30.86 8.56 -1.70
CA GLY A 149 -31.52 8.99 -0.46
C GLY A 149 -30.87 8.61 0.86
#